data_AF-A0A135WHD9-F1
#
_entry.id   AF-A0A135WHD9-F1
#
_cell.length_a   1.000
_cell.length_b   1.000
_cell.length_c   1.000
_cell.angle_alpha   90.00
_cell.angle_beta   90.00
_cell.angle_gamma   90.00
#
_symmetry.space_group_name_H-M   'P 1'
#
loop_
_entity.id
_entity.type
_entity.pdbx_description
1 polymer ?
#
loop_
_entity_poly.entity_id
_entity_poly.type
_entity_poly.pdbx_seq_one_letter_code
_entity_poly.pdbx_strand_id
1 'polypeptide(L)'
;MILLMQIIEIQIIHPMNNEEYRAYLELPENTTAFGDRIANLVADQLQSGKTLGYSHRDYCGMGMQTDEHQRFFYGEIYDGYLEASKVFENREQFVSWLSEQSTVSLARLDDEDFFAGNQVISRNRLLEFIGEKEIPF
;
A
#
# COMPACT_ATOMS: atom_id res chain seq x y z
N MET A 1 -27.37 -35.31 12.64
CA MET A 1 -26.59 -35.75 11.47
C MET A 1 -26.81 -34.70 10.39
N ILE A 2 -25.92 -33.71 10.28
CA ILE A 2 -24.70 -33.70 9.43
C ILE A 2 -25.15 -33.71 7.95
N LEU A 3 -24.87 -32.69 7.12
CA LEU A 3 -23.53 -32.22 6.80
C LEU A 3 -23.52 -30.74 6.35
N LEU A 4 -22.64 -29.95 6.99
CA LEU A 4 -22.05 -28.73 6.45
C LEU A 4 -21.17 -29.10 5.26
N MET A 5 -21.25 -28.37 4.14
CA MET A 5 -20.12 -28.25 3.22
C MET A 5 -19.68 -26.78 3.15
N GLN A 6 -18.69 -26.47 3.99
CA GLN A 6 -17.56 -25.63 3.59
C GLN A 6 -16.93 -26.23 2.33
N ILE A 7 -16.43 -25.40 1.42
CA ILE A 7 -14.98 -25.26 1.20
C ILE A 7 -14.76 -23.99 0.36
N ILE A 8 -13.99 -23.10 0.96
CA ILE A 8 -13.33 -21.96 0.34
C ILE A 8 -12.24 -22.57 -0.55
N GLU A 9 -12.40 -22.55 -1.87
CA GLU A 9 -11.28 -22.78 -2.78
C GLU A 9 -10.49 -21.47 -2.89
N ILE A 10 -9.49 -21.35 -2.03
CA ILE A 10 -8.30 -20.55 -2.30
C ILE A 10 -7.71 -21.14 -3.57
N GLN A 11 -8.02 -20.54 -4.73
CA GLN A 11 -7.17 -20.73 -5.90
C GLN A 11 -5.78 -20.25 -5.50
N ILE A 12 -4.85 -21.18 -5.54
CA ILE A 12 -3.41 -20.99 -5.51
C ILE A 12 -3.12 -19.75 -6.36
N ILE A 13 -2.69 -18.66 -5.74
CA ILE A 13 -2.22 -17.46 -6.43
C ILE A 13 -1.04 -17.95 -7.28
N HIS A 14 -1.26 -18.18 -8.57
CA HIS A 14 -0.16 -18.35 -9.50
C HIS A 14 0.66 -17.06 -9.38
N PRO A 15 1.95 -17.13 -8.98
CA PRO A 15 2.76 -15.93 -8.96
C PRO A 15 2.76 -15.37 -10.38
N MET A 16 2.18 -14.17 -10.55
CA MET A 16 2.12 -13.52 -11.85
C MET A 16 3.53 -13.47 -12.44
N ASN A 17 3.68 -13.91 -13.68
CA ASN A 17 4.93 -13.72 -14.38
C ASN A 17 5.15 -12.22 -14.69
N ASN A 18 6.34 -11.86 -15.14
CA ASN A 18 6.69 -10.46 -15.38
C ASN A 18 5.76 -9.78 -16.41
N GLU A 19 5.28 -10.49 -17.43
CA GLU A 19 4.36 -9.94 -18.43
C GLU A 19 2.96 -9.72 -17.85
N GLU A 20 2.44 -10.68 -17.08
CA GLU A 20 1.17 -10.58 -16.36
C GLU A 20 1.18 -9.44 -15.35
N TYR A 21 2.29 -9.26 -14.62
CA TYR A 21 2.42 -8.16 -13.67
C TYR A 21 2.45 -6.80 -14.36
N ARG A 22 3.09 -6.69 -15.54
CA ARG A 22 3.07 -5.45 -16.32
C ARG A 22 1.68 -5.15 -16.85
N ALA A 23 0.98 -6.16 -17.37
CA ALA A 23 -0.42 -6.01 -17.78
C ALA A 23 -1.34 -5.61 -16.60
N TYR A 24 -1.12 -6.16 -15.42
CA TYR A 24 -1.81 -5.75 -14.19
C TYR A 24 -1.56 -4.28 -13.85
N LEU A 25 -0.30 -3.81 -13.93
CA LEU A 25 0.04 -2.41 -13.65
C LEU A 25 -0.57 -1.44 -14.67
N GLU A 26 -0.79 -1.87 -15.91
CA GLU A 26 -1.45 -1.06 -16.95
C GLU A 26 -2.97 -0.91 -16.74
N LEU A 27 -3.58 -1.67 -15.83
CA LEU A 27 -5.00 -1.55 -15.54
C LEU A 27 -5.35 -0.12 -15.09
N PRO A 28 -6.50 0.45 -15.52
CA PRO A 28 -6.87 1.83 -15.21
C PRO A 28 -6.84 2.16 -13.72
N GLU A 29 -7.27 1.25 -12.86
CA GLU A 29 -7.27 1.43 -11.40
C GLU A 29 -5.86 1.61 -10.79
N ASN A 30 -4.84 1.03 -11.43
CA ASN A 30 -3.45 1.08 -10.98
C ASN A 30 -2.69 2.30 -11.50
N THR A 31 -3.13 2.85 -12.64
CA THR A 31 -2.59 4.09 -13.22
C THR A 31 -3.34 5.34 -12.72
N THR A 32 -4.60 5.20 -12.32
CA THR A 32 -5.41 6.29 -11.79
C THR A 32 -4.87 6.77 -10.45
N ALA A 33 -4.75 8.09 -10.31
CA ALA A 33 -4.36 8.72 -9.05
C ALA A 33 -5.30 8.36 -7.89
N PHE A 34 -4.79 8.25 -6.67
CA PHE A 34 -5.58 7.87 -5.50
C PHE A 34 -6.65 8.94 -5.19
N GLY A 35 -6.34 10.21 -5.44
CA GLY A 35 -7.25 11.33 -5.24
C GLY A 35 -7.42 11.73 -3.78
N ASP A 36 -7.99 12.93 -3.59
CA ASP A 36 -8.02 13.59 -2.28
C ASP A 36 -8.79 12.79 -1.22
N ARG A 37 -9.85 12.08 -1.62
CA ARG A 37 -10.67 11.30 -0.69
C ARG A 37 -9.84 10.19 -0.03
N ILE A 38 -9.16 9.36 -0.82
CA ILE A 38 -8.34 8.27 -0.28
C ILE A 38 -7.19 8.84 0.54
N ALA A 39 -6.51 9.88 0.03
CA ALA A 39 -5.39 10.50 0.72
C ALA A 39 -5.78 11.05 2.11
N ASN A 40 -6.94 11.70 2.21
CA ASN A 40 -7.45 12.21 3.49
C ASN A 40 -7.80 11.07 4.46
N LEU A 41 -8.48 10.01 4.00
CA LEU A 41 -8.86 8.89 4.87
C LEU A 41 -7.62 8.13 5.36
N VAL A 42 -6.59 8.00 4.52
CA VAL A 42 -5.30 7.44 4.93
C VAL A 42 -4.66 8.34 5.99
N ALA A 43 -4.65 9.66 5.79
CA ALA A 43 -4.13 10.59 6.78
C ALA A 43 -4.87 10.49 8.11
N ASP A 44 -6.20 10.35 8.12
CA ASP A 44 -6.99 10.16 9.34
C ASP A 44 -6.55 8.93 10.12
N GLN A 45 -6.39 7.79 9.43
CA GLN A 45 -5.94 6.55 10.04
C GLN A 45 -4.53 6.70 10.63
N LEU A 46 -3.60 7.32 9.90
CA LEU A 46 -2.24 7.55 10.39
C LEU A 46 -2.21 8.46 11.63
N GLN A 47 -2.97 9.56 11.62
CA GLN A 47 -3.07 10.48 12.75
C GLN A 47 -3.75 9.86 13.98
N SER A 48 -4.60 8.85 13.78
CA SER A 48 -5.17 8.05 14.88
C SER A 48 -4.18 7.11 15.56
N GLY A 49 -2.92 7.08 15.11
CA GLY A 49 -1.84 6.24 15.63
C GLY A 49 -1.69 4.90 14.93
N LYS A 50 -2.41 4.66 13.83
CA LYS A 50 -2.19 3.45 13.00
C LYS A 50 -0.96 3.63 12.13
N THR A 51 -0.31 2.52 11.82
CA THR A 51 0.81 2.45 10.87
C THR A 51 0.38 1.58 9.69
N LEU A 52 0.68 2.03 8.47
CA LEU A 52 0.52 1.25 7.27
C LEU A 52 1.85 0.57 6.94
N GLY A 53 1.93 -0.74 7.11
CA GLY A 53 3.16 -1.48 6.87
C GLY A 53 3.03 -2.93 7.34
N TYR A 54 3.89 -3.79 6.81
CA TYR A 54 4.09 -5.12 7.40
C TYR A 54 5.14 -5.03 8.51
N SER A 55 5.11 -6.00 9.42
CA SER A 55 6.11 -6.13 10.48
C SER A 55 6.55 -7.59 10.54
N HIS A 56 7.70 -7.87 9.94
CA HIS A 56 8.37 -9.16 9.96
C HIS A 56 9.89 -8.95 9.93
N ARG A 57 10.64 -10.04 9.98
CA ARG A 57 12.10 -9.98 9.87
C ARG A 57 12.51 -9.55 8.45
N ASP A 58 13.63 -8.84 8.35
CA ASP A 58 14.25 -8.34 7.11
C ASP A 58 13.39 -7.26 6.42
N TYR A 59 13.46 -7.15 5.09
CA TYR A 59 12.70 -6.16 4.31
C TYR A 59 11.20 -6.44 4.34
N CYS A 60 10.41 -5.47 4.76
CA CYS A 60 8.95 -5.53 4.92
C CYS A 60 8.17 -4.73 3.88
N GLY A 61 8.84 -4.14 2.89
CA GLY A 61 8.22 -3.31 1.86
C GLY A 61 8.15 -1.83 2.21
N MET A 62 7.24 -1.14 1.52
CA MET A 62 6.95 0.28 1.73
C MET A 62 5.84 0.47 2.77
N GLY A 63 5.95 1.54 3.56
CA GLY A 63 4.98 1.89 4.57
C GLY A 63 4.86 3.39 4.86
N MET A 64 3.94 3.70 5.78
CA MET A 64 3.66 5.05 6.26
C MET A 64 3.32 5.06 7.74
N GLN A 65 3.78 6.09 8.46
CA GLN A 65 3.44 6.33 9.87
C GLN A 65 3.38 7.83 10.16
N THR A 66 2.90 8.20 11.35
CA THR A 66 3.08 9.54 11.92
C THR A 66 3.92 9.50 13.20
N ASP A 67 4.52 10.62 13.57
CA ASP A 67 5.17 10.79 14.87
C ASP A 67 4.27 11.55 15.87
N GLU A 68 4.77 11.74 17.09
CA GLU A 68 4.12 12.53 18.14
C GLU A 68 3.85 14.00 17.77
N HIS A 69 4.56 14.53 16.77
CA HIS A 69 4.39 15.88 16.25
C HIS A 69 3.45 15.94 15.04
N GLN A 70 2.79 14.83 14.69
CA GLN A 70 1.87 14.72 13.56
C GLN A 70 2.53 14.97 12.20
N ARG A 71 3.84 14.75 12.08
CA ARG A 71 4.53 14.68 10.80
C ARG A 71 4.29 13.31 10.17
N PHE A 72 4.23 13.27 8.84
CA PHE A 72 3.98 12.03 8.10
C PHE A 72 5.26 11.52 7.46
N PHE A 73 5.45 10.21 7.51
CA PHE A 73 6.64 9.54 6.98
C PHE A 73 6.21 8.51 5.95
N TYR A 74 6.94 8.43 4.84
CA TYR A 74 6.85 7.38 3.84
C TYR A 74 8.25 6.81 3.61
N GLY A 75 8.38 5.49 3.55
CA GLY A 75 9.69 4.86 3.46
C GLY A 75 9.66 3.34 3.42
N GLU A 76 10.86 2.77 3.39
CA GLU A 76 11.07 1.33 3.51
C GLU A 76 10.87 0.91 4.96
N ILE A 77 10.49 -0.35 5.17
CA ILE A 77 10.39 -0.94 6.50
C ILE A 77 11.38 -2.10 6.59
N TYR A 78 12.22 -2.09 7.62
CA TYR A 78 13.13 -3.18 7.97
C TYR A 78 12.89 -3.62 9.40
N ASP A 79 12.69 -4.92 9.61
CA ASP A 79 12.44 -5.49 10.94
C ASP A 79 11.28 -4.80 11.70
N GLY A 80 10.29 -4.29 10.95
CA GLY A 80 9.15 -3.54 11.49
C GLY A 80 9.41 -2.05 11.79
N TYR A 81 10.60 -1.54 11.52
CA TYR A 81 10.96 -0.13 11.69
C TYR A 81 10.96 0.61 10.35
N LEU A 82 10.30 1.77 10.32
CA LEU A 82 10.22 2.59 9.12
C LEU A 82 11.49 3.46 8.97
N GLU A 83 12.19 3.28 7.86
CA GLU A 83 13.29 4.14 7.40
C GLU A 83 12.73 5.14 6.38
N ALA A 84 12.48 6.37 6.85
CA ALA A 84 11.79 7.37 6.06
C ALA A 84 12.65 7.88 4.89
N SER A 85 12.14 7.73 3.67
CA SER A 85 12.70 8.38 2.47
C SER A 85 12.05 9.74 2.21
N LYS A 86 10.83 9.94 2.70
CA LYS A 86 10.08 11.18 2.55
C LYS A 86 9.38 11.55 3.86
N VAL A 87 9.50 12.83 4.22
CA VAL A 87 8.87 13.42 5.41
C VAL A 87 8.00 14.58 4.97
N PHE A 88 6.81 14.69 5.57
CA PHE A 88 5.88 15.79 5.37
C PHE A 88 5.59 16.44 6.72
N GLU A 89 5.76 17.76 6.79
CA GLU A 89 5.65 18.49 8.05
C GLU A 89 4.21 18.62 8.55
N ASN A 90 3.24 18.43 7.66
CA ASN A 90 1.82 18.51 7.98
C ASN A 90 0.96 17.67 7.03
N ARG A 91 -0.32 17.58 7.39
CA ARG A 91 -1.35 16.83 6.67
C ARG A 91 -1.52 17.35 5.25
N GLU A 92 -1.52 18.67 5.03
CA GLU A 92 -1.75 19.26 3.73
C GLU A 92 -0.67 18.82 2.72
N GLN A 93 0.60 18.84 3.13
CA GLN A 93 1.71 18.37 2.31
C GLN A 93 1.61 16.88 2.00
N PHE A 94 1.26 16.06 3.00
CA PHE A 94 1.09 14.62 2.83
C PHE A 94 -0.06 14.29 1.89
N VAL A 95 -1.24 14.89 2.11
CA VAL A 95 -2.45 14.67 1.31
C VAL A 95 -2.23 15.12 -0.12
N SER A 96 -1.66 16.31 -0.34
CA SER A 96 -1.34 16.83 -1.67
C SER A 96 -0.42 15.90 -2.44
N TRP A 97 0.59 15.32 -1.77
CA TRP A 97 1.48 14.37 -2.43
C TRP A 97 0.78 13.05 -2.71
N LEU A 98 0.10 12.46 -1.73
CA LEU A 98 -0.50 11.13 -1.86
C LEU A 98 -1.67 11.13 -2.85
N SER A 99 -2.45 12.21 -2.94
CA SER A 99 -3.58 12.28 -3.87
C SER A 99 -3.16 12.24 -5.33
N GLU A 100 -1.94 12.68 -5.64
CA GLU A 100 -1.33 12.64 -6.98
C GLU A 100 -0.68 11.28 -7.31
N GLN A 101 -0.48 10.41 -6.32
CA GLN A 101 0.14 9.10 -6.54
C GLN A 101 -0.85 8.07 -7.08
N SER A 102 -0.33 7.03 -7.72
CA SER A 102 -1.07 5.83 -8.14
C SER A 102 -0.32 4.57 -7.72
N THR A 103 -0.91 3.38 -7.90
CA THR A 103 -0.19 2.12 -7.67
C THR A 103 1.08 2.09 -8.51
N VAL A 104 1.00 2.52 -9.78
CA VAL A 104 2.14 2.55 -10.70
C VAL A 104 3.20 3.56 -10.29
N SER A 105 2.83 4.78 -9.87
CA SER A 105 3.83 5.79 -9.50
C SER A 105 4.63 5.39 -8.24
N LEU A 106 4.04 4.57 -7.37
CA LEU A 106 4.69 4.03 -6.17
C LEU A 106 5.25 2.62 -6.35
N ALA A 107 5.18 2.05 -7.57
CA ALA A 107 5.63 0.68 -7.83
C ALA A 107 7.16 0.54 -7.92
N ARG A 108 7.93 1.64 -7.85
CA ARG A 108 9.41 1.63 -7.86
C ARG A 108 9.99 0.88 -9.07
N LEU A 109 9.36 1.00 -10.24
CA LEU A 109 9.68 0.18 -11.41
C LEU A 109 11.08 0.43 -12.00
N ASP A 110 11.71 1.54 -11.61
CA ASP A 110 13.06 1.95 -12.03
C ASP A 110 14.15 1.59 -10.99
N ASP A 111 13.78 0.94 -9.87
CA ASP A 111 14.72 0.45 -8.85
C ASP A 111 15.27 -0.94 -9.20
N GLU A 112 16.18 -1.47 -8.36
CA GLU A 112 16.69 -2.84 -8.51
C GLU A 112 15.56 -3.89 -8.49
N ASP A 113 15.78 -5.02 -9.19
CA ASP A 113 14.79 -6.10 -9.36
C ASP A 113 14.17 -6.58 -8.03
N PHE A 114 14.93 -6.54 -6.94
CA PHE A 114 14.44 -6.92 -5.62
C PHE A 114 13.38 -5.95 -5.05
N PHE A 115 13.49 -4.66 -5.36
CA PHE A 115 12.60 -3.61 -4.82
C PHE A 115 11.45 -3.29 -5.77
N ALA A 116 11.67 -3.38 -7.08
CA ALA A 116 10.67 -3.06 -8.10
C ALA A 116 9.40 -3.92 -7.92
N GLY A 117 8.28 -3.26 -7.63
CA GLY A 117 6.97 -3.89 -7.38
C GLY A 117 6.87 -4.68 -6.08
N ASN A 118 7.95 -4.79 -5.30
CA ASN A 118 8.00 -5.63 -4.11
C ASN A 118 7.42 -4.92 -2.88
N GLN A 119 6.25 -5.40 -2.43
CA GLN A 119 5.56 -4.92 -1.22
C GLN A 119 5.39 -3.39 -1.17
N VAL A 120 5.09 -2.79 -2.33
CA VAL A 120 4.85 -1.35 -2.51
C VAL A 120 3.50 -0.91 -1.96
N ILE A 121 3.28 0.40 -1.86
CA ILE A 121 1.96 0.96 -1.56
C ILE A 121 1.11 0.92 -2.83
N SER A 122 -0.01 0.21 -2.77
CA SER A 122 -0.99 0.10 -3.86
C SER A 122 -2.36 0.62 -3.43
N ARG A 123 -3.24 0.89 -4.40
CA ARG A 123 -4.64 1.26 -4.15
C ARG A 123 -5.32 0.28 -3.18
N ASN A 124 -5.17 -1.03 -3.42
CA ASN A 124 -5.80 -2.05 -2.57
C ASN A 124 -5.30 -1.98 -1.12
N ARG A 125 -4.00 -1.80 -0.90
CA ARG A 125 -3.46 -1.63 0.46
C ARG A 125 -4.00 -0.38 1.15
N LEU A 126 -4.17 0.73 0.41
CA LEU A 126 -4.76 1.95 0.96
C LEU A 126 -6.24 1.75 1.32
N LEU A 127 -7.01 1.11 0.43
CA LEU A 127 -8.43 0.81 0.64
C LEU A 127 -8.62 -0.11 1.87
N GLU A 128 -7.85 -1.19 1.96
CA GLU A 128 -7.84 -2.08 3.14
C GLU A 128 -7.51 -1.31 4.42
N PHE A 129 -6.50 -0.44 4.37
CA PHE A 129 -6.06 0.36 5.51
C PHE A 129 -7.13 1.34 6.01
N ILE A 130 -7.90 1.95 5.11
CA ILE A 130 -9.02 2.85 5.47
C ILE A 130 -10.31 2.09 5.76
N GLY A 131 -10.31 0.76 5.67
CA GLY A 131 -11.46 -0.10 5.93
C GLY A 131 -12.49 -0.14 4.80
N GLU A 132 -12.15 0.37 3.62
CA GLU A 132 -12.95 0.19 2.41
C GLU A 132 -12.51 -1.12 1.75
N LYS A 133 -13.36 -2.15 1.80
CA LYS A 133 -13.11 -3.36 1.01
C LYS A 133 -13.51 -3.09 -0.43
N GLU A 134 -12.55 -3.06 -1.35
CA GLU A 134 -12.85 -3.57 -2.69
C GLU A 134 -12.97 -5.09 -2.58
N ILE A 135 -14.15 -5.60 -2.93
CA ILE A 135 -14.35 -7.04 -3.15
C ILE A 135 -13.73 -7.31 -4.53
N PRO A 136 -12.64 -8.10 -4.65
CA PRO A 136 -12.12 -8.46 -5.96
C PRO A 136 -13.12 -9.39 -6.66
N PHE A 137 -13.29 -9.19 -7.96
CA PHE A 137 -13.90 -10.15 -8.88
C PHE A 137 -12.97 -11.34 -9.11
#